data_AF-A0A4Z0N9T2-F1
#
_entry.id   AF-A0A4Z0N9T2-F1
#
_cell.length_a   1.000
_cell.length_b   1.000
_cell.length_c   1.000
_cell.angle_alpha   90.00
_cell.angle_beta   90.00
_cell.angle_gamma   90.00
#
_symmetry.space_group_name_H-M   'P 1'
#
loop_
_entity.id
_entity.type
_entity.pdbx_description
1 polymer ?
#
loop_
_entity_poly.entity_id
_entity_poly.type
_entity_poly.pdbx_seq_one_letter_code
_entity_poly.pdbx_strand_id
1 'polypeptide(L)'
;MGAHLAVLATLALAILFSPETLVLGLVVASDKKVPREASLAFAIGAIVGIAFATGVGVLIAYLTGTPAVPRHDSWPGFIVRILIAVALLVIGIHRAIGAIRHKPIADVSEPDHQPSKLRARIMQRFPALARRLNPQTDLPVRQRISRATLAGFAVCGLHPKVFPIAIAAGHQLLQISDRSERSLGILVFAAIAVVPALAPAVIEMFSPGASGRIKDGYERIMKVHGRWIIAVLLVAAAAFVGHNALEHMPRS
;
A
#
# COMPACT_ATOMS: atom_id res chain seq x y z
N MET A 1 20.83 -14.18 14.76
CA MET A 1 19.69 -15.08 14.50
C MET A 1 18.29 -14.45 14.58
N GLY A 2 17.62 -14.33 15.74
CA GLY A 2 16.13 -14.16 15.76
C GLY A 2 15.56 -12.76 15.45
N ALA A 3 16.20 -11.69 15.91
CA ALA A 3 15.57 -10.36 15.91
C ALA A 3 15.42 -9.75 14.50
N HIS A 4 16.44 -9.82 13.64
CA HIS A 4 16.37 -9.24 12.30
C HIS A 4 15.37 -9.98 11.39
N LEU A 5 15.30 -11.31 11.50
CA LEU A 5 14.31 -12.12 10.76
C LEU A 5 12.88 -11.83 11.25
N ALA A 6 12.66 -11.68 12.55
CA ALA A 6 11.36 -11.29 13.09
C ALA A 6 10.94 -9.88 12.62
N VAL A 7 11.88 -8.93 12.56
CA VAL A 7 11.61 -7.59 12.00
C VAL A 7 11.26 -7.66 10.52
N LEU A 8 11.99 -8.45 9.72
CA LEU A 8 11.68 -8.61 8.29
C LEU A 8 10.33 -9.29 8.08
N ALA A 9 10.02 -10.32 8.86
CA ALA A 9 8.73 -11.01 8.80
C ALA A 9 7.57 -10.09 9.18
N THR A 10 7.72 -9.26 10.23
CA THR A 10 6.68 -8.31 10.64
C THR A 10 6.47 -7.18 9.62
N LEU A 11 7.55 -6.67 9.01
CA LEU A 11 7.45 -5.72 7.90
C LEU A 11 6.74 -6.36 6.70
N ALA A 12 7.05 -7.61 6.36
CA ALA A 12 6.39 -8.33 5.28
C ALA A 12 4.90 -8.59 5.58
N LEU A 13 4.56 -8.95 6.83
CA LEU A 13 3.18 -9.09 7.28
C LEU A 13 2.39 -7.77 7.17
N ALA A 14 3.03 -6.63 7.43
CA ALA A 14 2.40 -5.33 7.26
C ALA A 14 2.04 -5.03 5.78
N ILE A 15 2.83 -5.55 4.83
CA ILE A 15 2.51 -5.51 3.39
C ILE A 15 1.41 -6.53 3.07
N LEU A 16 1.49 -7.74 3.62
CA LEU A 16 0.50 -8.80 3.45
C LEU A 16 -0.91 -8.33 3.83
N PHE A 17 -1.03 -7.69 4.99
CA PHE A 17 -2.29 -7.17 5.51
C PHE A 17 -2.66 -5.80 4.93
N SER A 18 -2.07 -5.38 3.80
CA SER A 18 -2.52 -4.17 3.10
C SER A 18 -3.71 -4.51 2.20
N PRO A 19 -4.97 -4.18 2.61
CA PRO A 19 -6.13 -4.48 1.78
C PRO A 19 -6.08 -3.73 0.44
N GLU A 20 -5.39 -2.59 0.37
CA GLU A 20 -5.32 -1.76 -0.83
C GLU A 20 -4.58 -2.46 -1.98
N THR A 21 -3.51 -3.21 -1.68
CA THR A 21 -2.74 -3.93 -2.71
C THR A 21 -3.59 -5.07 -3.31
N LEU A 22 -4.30 -5.80 -2.45
CA LEU A 22 -5.20 -6.87 -2.85
C LEU A 22 -6.42 -6.33 -3.64
N VAL A 23 -7.09 -5.31 -3.14
CA VAL A 23 -8.29 -4.73 -3.75
C VAL A 23 -7.96 -4.13 -5.12
N LEU A 24 -6.87 -3.38 -5.24
CA LEU A 24 -6.45 -2.83 -6.54
C LEU A 24 -6.05 -3.93 -7.52
N GLY A 25 -5.40 -5.00 -7.03
CA GLY A 25 -5.12 -6.18 -7.84
C GLY A 25 -6.39 -6.89 -8.33
N LEU A 26 -7.41 -7.03 -7.48
CA LEU A 26 -8.72 -7.59 -7.84
C LEU A 26 -9.46 -6.70 -8.85
N VAL A 27 -9.39 -5.37 -8.70
CA VAL A 27 -9.97 -4.41 -9.66
C VAL A 27 -9.31 -4.55 -11.04
N VAL A 28 -7.98 -4.66 -11.09
CA VAL A 28 -7.25 -4.84 -12.35
C VAL A 28 -7.50 -6.23 -12.95
N ALA A 29 -7.59 -7.28 -12.12
CA ALA A 29 -7.93 -8.63 -12.54
C ALA A 29 -9.37 -8.76 -13.06
N SER A 30 -10.26 -7.80 -12.72
CA SER A 30 -11.64 -7.73 -13.21
C SER A 30 -11.75 -7.07 -14.59
N ASP A 31 -10.65 -6.94 -15.35
CA ASP A 31 -10.68 -6.41 -16.72
C ASP A 31 -11.63 -7.25 -17.60
N LYS A 32 -12.53 -6.57 -18.31
CA LYS A 32 -13.59 -7.22 -19.10
C LYS A 32 -13.09 -7.99 -20.33
N LYS A 33 -11.85 -7.75 -20.77
CA LYS A 33 -11.31 -8.32 -22.02
C LYS A 33 -10.16 -9.28 -21.80
N VAL A 34 -9.24 -8.95 -20.89
CA VAL A 34 -8.02 -9.74 -20.66
C VAL A 34 -7.73 -9.94 -19.16
N PRO A 35 -8.65 -10.56 -18.40
CA PRO A 35 -8.54 -10.64 -16.93
C PRO A 35 -7.28 -11.38 -16.46
N ARG A 36 -6.92 -12.50 -17.12
CA ARG A 36 -5.74 -13.31 -16.78
C ARG A 36 -4.42 -12.61 -17.11
N GLU A 37 -4.32 -12.01 -18.29
CA GLU A 37 -3.09 -11.30 -18.69
C GLU A 37 -2.91 -10.03 -17.86
N ALA A 38 -4.00 -9.33 -17.54
CA ALA A 38 -3.97 -8.15 -16.67
C ALA A 38 -3.57 -8.50 -15.23
N SER A 39 -4.09 -9.59 -14.66
CA SER A 39 -3.73 -10.01 -13.30
C SER A 39 -2.27 -10.46 -13.20
N LEU A 40 -1.76 -11.19 -14.20
CA LEU A 40 -0.34 -11.53 -14.31
C LEU A 40 0.54 -10.31 -14.49
N ALA A 41 0.16 -9.40 -15.39
CA ALA A 41 0.88 -8.16 -15.64
C ALA A 41 0.96 -7.29 -14.39
N PHE A 42 -0.13 -7.21 -13.62
CA PHE A 42 -0.18 -6.55 -12.31
C PHE A 42 0.77 -7.22 -11.32
N ALA A 43 0.73 -8.55 -11.19
CA ALA A 43 1.60 -9.30 -10.28
C ALA A 43 3.09 -9.07 -10.59
N ILE A 44 3.47 -9.10 -11.87
CA ILE A 44 4.84 -8.79 -12.30
C ILE A 44 5.22 -7.36 -11.91
N GLY A 45 4.38 -6.39 -12.23
CA GLY A 45 4.61 -5.00 -11.86
C GLY A 45 4.76 -4.80 -10.35
N ALA A 46 3.93 -5.48 -9.57
CA ALA A 46 3.96 -5.44 -8.12
C ALA A 46 5.23 -6.05 -7.52
N ILE A 47 5.68 -7.20 -8.02
CA ILE A 47 6.95 -7.81 -7.61
C ILE A 47 8.11 -6.87 -7.90
N VAL A 48 8.15 -6.29 -9.10
CA VAL A 48 9.16 -5.31 -9.49
C VAL A 48 9.09 -4.06 -8.60
N GLY A 49 7.89 -3.60 -8.25
CA GLY A 49 7.68 -2.48 -7.34
C GLY A 49 8.23 -2.73 -5.93
N ILE A 50 7.94 -3.90 -5.35
CA ILE A 50 8.48 -4.31 -4.04
C ILE A 50 10.01 -4.38 -4.10
N ALA A 51 10.55 -5.06 -5.12
CA ALA A 51 11.99 -5.18 -5.32
C ALA A 51 12.67 -3.81 -5.50
N PHE A 52 12.04 -2.89 -6.24
CA PHE A 52 12.51 -1.52 -6.40
C PHE A 52 12.56 -0.78 -5.05
N ALA A 53 11.46 -0.77 -4.30
CA ALA A 53 11.39 -0.07 -3.01
C ALA A 53 12.39 -0.65 -1.98
N THR A 54 12.50 -1.97 -1.91
CA THR A 54 13.50 -2.65 -1.08
C THR A 54 14.93 -2.33 -1.55
N GLY A 55 15.17 -2.32 -2.85
CA GLY A 55 16.45 -1.94 -3.45
C GLY A 55 16.85 -0.50 -3.14
N VAL A 56 15.90 0.44 -3.12
CA VAL A 56 16.14 1.81 -2.66
C VAL A 56 16.58 1.83 -1.20
N GLY A 57 15.95 1.04 -0.33
CA GLY A 57 16.38 0.91 1.07
C GLY A 57 17.79 0.36 1.24
N VAL A 58 18.14 -0.65 0.44
CA VAL A 58 19.49 -1.21 0.37
C VAL A 58 20.49 -0.13 -0.10
N LEU A 59 20.18 0.59 -1.18
CA LEU A 59 21.04 1.64 -1.72
C LEU A 59 21.27 2.75 -0.70
N ILE A 60 20.22 3.21 -0.02
CA ILE A 60 20.33 4.23 1.03
C ILE A 60 21.27 3.73 2.14
N ALA A 61 21.05 2.52 2.67
CA ALA A 61 21.85 2.00 3.76
C ALA A 61 23.33 1.81 3.37
N TYR A 62 23.59 1.40 2.12
CA TYR A 62 24.94 1.31 1.58
C TYR A 62 25.62 2.69 1.51
N LEU A 63 24.92 3.70 1.00
CA LEU A 63 25.46 5.05 0.83
C LEU A 63 25.66 5.79 2.15
N THR A 64 24.81 5.58 3.14
CA THR A 64 24.94 6.24 4.45
C THR A 64 25.95 5.57 5.37
N GLY A 65 26.41 4.35 5.06
CA GLY A 65 27.39 3.62 5.89
C GLY A 65 26.94 3.45 7.34
N THR A 66 25.64 3.60 7.61
CA THR A 66 25.14 3.81 8.96
C THR A 66 25.07 2.49 9.70
N PRO A 67 25.77 2.33 10.84
CA PRO A 67 25.31 1.39 11.85
C PRO A 67 23.87 1.80 12.23
N ALA A 68 23.03 0.80 12.51
CA ALA A 68 21.60 0.95 12.77
C ALA A 68 21.29 2.29 13.45
N VAL A 69 20.44 3.12 12.79
CA VAL A 69 20.02 4.43 13.34
C VAL A 69 19.71 4.20 14.82
N PRO A 70 20.47 4.79 15.75
CA PRO A 70 20.20 4.59 17.16
C PRO A 70 18.75 5.00 17.36
N ARG A 71 17.97 4.18 18.07
CA ARG A 71 16.58 4.54 18.36
C ARG A 71 16.65 5.81 19.22
N HIS A 72 16.50 6.97 18.59
CA HIS A 72 16.66 8.24 19.27
C HIS A 72 15.38 8.44 20.08
N ASP A 73 15.43 8.08 21.36
CA ASP A 73 14.51 8.54 22.40
C ASP A 73 14.76 10.03 22.62
N SER A 74 14.44 10.80 21.58
CA SER A 74 14.64 12.23 21.50
C SER A 74 13.29 12.91 21.64
N TRP A 75 13.26 13.99 22.42
CA TRP A 75 12.08 14.83 22.60
C TRP A 75 11.36 15.20 21.29
N PRO A 76 12.05 15.54 20.18
CA PRO A 76 11.40 15.80 18.90
C PRO A 76 10.66 14.58 18.34
N GLY A 77 11.25 13.38 18.43
CA GLY A 77 10.61 12.14 17.99
C GLY A 77 9.36 11.81 18.79
N PHE A 78 9.38 12.04 20.10
CA PHE A 78 8.23 11.89 20.99
C PHE A 78 7.10 12.87 20.62
N ILE A 79 7.42 14.16 20.45
CA ILE A 79 6.43 15.19 20.08
C ILE A 79 5.75 14.86 18.75
N VAL A 80 6.52 14.45 17.73
CA VAL A 80 5.96 14.08 16.43
C VAL A 80 5.01 12.89 16.53
N ARG A 81 5.38 11.84 17.30
CA ARG A 81 4.52 10.67 17.50
C ARG A 81 3.21 11.04 18.21
N ILE A 82 3.26 11.90 19.23
CA ILE A 82 2.06 12.38 19.91
C ILE A 82 1.19 13.22 18.97
N LEU A 83 1.77 14.14 18.20
CA LEU A 83 1.00 14.94 17.24
C LEU A 83 0.29 14.07 16.21
N ILE A 84 0.96 13.04 15.69
CA ILE A 84 0.36 12.05 14.77
C ILE A 84 -0.77 11.29 15.48
N ALA A 85 -0.54 10.80 16.70
CA ALA A 85 -1.55 10.07 17.46
C ALA A 85 -2.81 10.93 17.70
N VAL A 86 -2.64 12.18 18.11
CA VAL A 86 -3.75 13.13 18.33
C VAL A 86 -4.50 13.41 17.02
N ALA A 87 -3.78 13.67 15.93
CA ALA A 87 -4.41 13.91 14.62
C ALA A 87 -5.24 12.70 14.16
N LEU A 88 -4.68 11.48 14.26
CA LEU A 88 -5.39 10.25 13.92
C LEU A 88 -6.62 10.04 14.80
N LEU A 89 -6.51 10.33 16.10
CA LEU A 89 -7.63 10.20 17.04
C LEU A 89 -8.75 11.18 16.70
N VAL A 90 -8.43 12.45 16.43
CA VAL A 90 -9.42 13.48 16.06
C VAL A 90 -10.14 13.09 14.77
N ILE A 91 -9.40 12.67 13.73
CA ILE A 91 -9.99 12.23 12.46
C ILE A 91 -10.86 10.98 12.67
N GLY A 92 -10.37 10.01 13.46
CA GLY A 92 -11.09 8.78 13.80
C GLY A 92 -12.41 9.06 14.52
N ILE A 93 -12.40 9.91 15.55
CA ILE A 93 -13.59 10.34 16.28
C ILE A 93 -14.54 11.10 15.36
N HIS A 94 -14.04 12.02 14.54
CA HIS A 94 -14.91 12.78 13.62
C HIS A 94 -15.61 11.85 12.62
N ARG A 95 -14.90 10.84 12.10
CA ARG A 95 -15.49 9.80 11.26
C ARG A 95 -16.46 8.89 12.02
N ALA A 96 -16.18 8.52 13.26
CA ALA A 96 -17.07 7.72 14.10
C ALA A 96 -18.39 8.47 14.40
N ILE A 97 -18.31 9.77 14.73
CA ILE A 97 -19.49 10.62 14.95
C ILE A 97 -20.29 10.76 13.64
N GLY A 98 -19.61 10.95 12.51
CA GLY A 98 -20.25 10.90 11.19
C GLY A 98 -20.94 9.56 10.93
N ALA A 99 -20.32 8.45 11.37
CA ALA A 99 -20.84 7.09 11.32
C ALA A 99 -22.15 6.91 12.08
N ILE A 100 -22.18 7.38 13.31
CA ILE A 100 -23.33 7.29 14.21
C ILE A 100 -24.47 8.19 13.72
N ARG A 101 -24.16 9.39 13.22
CA ARG A 101 -25.19 10.39 12.83
C ARG A 101 -25.89 10.11 11.49
N HIS A 102 -25.64 8.99 10.82
CA HIS A 102 -26.30 8.60 9.57
C HIS A 102 -26.33 9.72 8.51
N LYS A 103 -25.36 10.66 8.56
CA LYS A 103 -25.25 11.69 7.52
C LYS A 103 -25.03 10.96 6.18
N PRO A 104 -25.78 11.31 5.12
CA PRO A 104 -25.61 10.67 3.83
C PRO A 104 -24.14 10.81 3.42
N ILE A 105 -23.54 9.68 3.08
CA ILE A 105 -22.20 9.64 2.50
C ILE A 105 -22.34 10.41 1.19
N ALA A 106 -21.53 11.46 0.98
CA ALA A 106 -21.38 12.02 -0.35
C ALA A 106 -21.00 10.85 -1.26
N ASP A 107 -21.90 10.51 -2.18
CA ASP A 107 -21.86 9.26 -2.92
C ASP A 107 -20.52 9.16 -3.65
N VAL A 108 -19.68 8.20 -3.24
CA VAL A 108 -18.39 7.94 -3.91
C VAL A 108 -18.63 7.39 -5.32
N SER A 109 -19.89 7.05 -5.67
CA SER A 109 -20.31 6.67 -7.02
C SER A 109 -20.33 7.86 -7.98
N GLU A 110 -20.39 9.09 -7.48
CA GLU A 110 -20.01 10.28 -8.26
C GLU A 110 -18.57 10.65 -7.90
N PRO A 111 -17.61 10.45 -8.83
CA PRO A 111 -16.33 11.09 -8.65
C PRO A 111 -16.59 12.59 -8.68
N ASP A 112 -16.58 13.25 -7.51
CA ASP A 112 -16.32 14.69 -7.41
C ASP A 112 -14.84 14.94 -7.78
N HIS A 113 -14.49 14.51 -8.98
CA HIS A 113 -13.35 15.04 -9.70
C HIS A 113 -13.81 16.41 -10.16
N GLN A 114 -13.70 17.43 -9.30
CA GLN A 114 -13.37 18.74 -9.84
C GLN A 114 -12.07 18.53 -10.63
N PRO A 115 -12.11 18.60 -11.97
CA PRO A 115 -10.90 18.37 -12.76
C PRO A 115 -9.92 19.45 -12.33
N SER A 116 -8.83 19.05 -11.66
CA SER A 116 -7.86 20.04 -11.19
C SER A 116 -7.45 20.89 -12.38
N LYS A 117 -7.46 22.22 -12.22
CA LYS A 117 -7.16 23.16 -13.31
C LYS A 117 -5.82 22.84 -13.98
N LEU A 118 -4.91 22.22 -13.22
CA LEU A 118 -3.65 21.64 -13.68
C LEU A 118 -3.84 20.45 -14.63
N ARG A 119 -4.66 19.45 -14.26
CA ARG A 119 -4.99 18.31 -15.14
C ARG A 119 -5.64 18.78 -16.43
N ALA A 120 -6.56 19.74 -16.35
CA ALA A 120 -7.22 20.33 -17.53
C ALA A 120 -6.21 21.05 -18.45
N ARG A 121 -5.29 21.82 -17.86
CA ARG A 121 -4.24 22.56 -18.60
C ARG A 121 -3.20 21.63 -19.23
N ILE A 122 -2.83 20.54 -18.56
CA ILE A 122 -1.95 19.48 -19.10
C ILE A 122 -2.65 18.73 -20.23
N MET A 123 -3.94 18.39 -20.07
CA MET A 123 -4.72 17.71 -21.11
C MET A 123 -4.98 18.59 -22.35
N GLN A 124 -5.18 19.90 -22.17
CA GLN A 124 -5.26 20.85 -23.29
C GLN A 124 -3.94 20.94 -24.07
N ARG A 125 -2.80 20.88 -23.36
CA ARG A 125 -1.48 21.03 -23.99
C ARG A 125 -0.98 19.74 -24.66
N PHE A 126 -1.49 18.58 -24.25
CA PHE A 126 -1.15 17.27 -24.82
C PHE A 126 -2.40 16.45 -25.17
N PRO A 127 -3.09 16.76 -26.29
CA PRO A 127 -4.34 16.09 -26.68
C PRO A 127 -4.15 14.58 -26.96
N ALA A 128 -2.94 14.15 -27.34
CA ALA A 128 -2.60 12.73 -27.48
C ALA A 128 -2.59 11.98 -26.12
N LEU A 129 -2.18 12.65 -25.04
CA LEU A 129 -2.24 12.11 -23.68
C LEU A 129 -3.70 12.01 -23.20
N ALA A 130 -4.51 13.01 -23.53
CA ALA A 130 -5.93 13.04 -23.22
C ALA A 130 -6.68 11.85 -23.83
N ARG A 131 -6.39 11.52 -25.09
CA ARG A 131 -6.98 10.38 -25.79
C ARG A 131 -6.53 9.03 -25.21
N ARG A 132 -5.28 8.91 -24.73
CA ARG A 132 -4.75 7.67 -24.11
C ARG A 132 -5.23 7.43 -22.68
N LEU A 133 -5.61 8.49 -21.97
CA LEU A 133 -6.05 8.45 -20.58
C LEU A 133 -7.58 8.50 -20.43
N ASN A 134 -8.32 8.53 -21.55
CA ASN A 134 -9.78 8.59 -21.54
C ASN A 134 -10.35 7.23 -21.06
N PRO A 135 -11.10 7.19 -19.93
CA PRO A 135 -11.62 5.94 -19.38
C PRO A 135 -12.69 5.26 -20.24
N GLN A 136 -13.26 5.96 -21.24
CA GLN A 136 -14.29 5.43 -22.13
C GLN A 136 -13.76 4.89 -23.47
N THR A 137 -12.49 5.13 -23.81
CA THR A 137 -11.91 4.54 -25.03
C THR A 137 -11.52 3.11 -24.79
N ASP A 138 -12.00 2.23 -25.66
CA ASP A 138 -11.70 0.81 -25.62
C ASP A 138 -10.20 0.58 -25.90
N LEU A 139 -9.43 0.28 -24.86
CA LEU A 139 -7.97 0.21 -24.96
C LEU A 139 -7.51 -1.08 -25.66
N PRO A 140 -6.47 -1.01 -26.51
CA PRO A 140 -5.85 -2.21 -27.08
C PRO A 140 -5.20 -3.05 -25.98
N VAL A 141 -5.13 -4.37 -26.20
CA VAL A 141 -4.64 -5.37 -25.22
C VAL A 141 -3.29 -4.99 -24.62
N ARG A 142 -2.31 -4.62 -25.46
CA ARG A 142 -0.97 -4.18 -25.00
C ARG A 142 -1.03 -3.02 -24.01
N GLN A 143 -1.94 -2.07 -24.22
CA GLN A 143 -2.06 -0.90 -23.36
C GLN A 143 -2.74 -1.26 -22.03
N ARG A 144 -3.70 -2.19 -22.03
CA ARG A 144 -4.30 -2.75 -20.80
C ARG A 144 -3.26 -3.46 -19.94
N ILE A 145 -2.45 -4.32 -20.56
CA ILE A 145 -1.32 -5.02 -19.90
C ILE A 145 -0.33 -3.99 -19.33
N SER A 146 0.10 -3.00 -20.12
CA SER A 146 1.05 -1.99 -19.64
C SER A 146 0.50 -1.18 -18.45
N ARG A 147 -0.80 -0.85 -18.46
CA ARG A 147 -1.46 -0.16 -17.34
C ARG A 147 -1.55 -1.06 -16.11
N ALA A 148 -1.83 -2.34 -16.28
CA ALA A 148 -1.86 -3.30 -15.20
C ALA A 148 -0.47 -3.45 -14.55
N THR A 149 0.59 -3.57 -15.35
CA THR A 149 1.97 -3.58 -14.85
C THR A 149 2.34 -2.29 -14.13
N LEU A 150 2.06 -1.13 -14.71
CA LEU A 150 2.33 0.16 -14.07
C LEU A 150 1.52 0.34 -12.78
N ALA A 151 0.27 -0.13 -12.75
CA ALA A 151 -0.56 -0.11 -11.55
C ALA A 151 0.04 -0.99 -10.45
N GLY A 152 0.46 -2.22 -10.78
CA GLY A 152 1.15 -3.10 -9.84
C GLY A 152 2.41 -2.45 -9.28
N PHE A 153 3.25 -1.87 -10.14
CA PHE A 153 4.46 -1.17 -9.74
C PHE A 153 4.17 0.02 -8.82
N ALA A 154 3.21 0.88 -9.18
CA ALA A 154 2.89 2.05 -8.38
C ALA A 154 2.30 1.66 -7.00
N VAL A 155 1.42 0.66 -6.96
CA VAL A 155 0.72 0.24 -5.73
C VAL A 155 1.66 -0.49 -4.76
N CYS A 156 2.60 -1.29 -5.26
CA CYS A 156 3.50 -2.04 -4.38
C CYS A 156 4.90 -1.41 -4.25
N GLY A 157 5.25 -0.45 -5.10
CA GLY A 157 6.56 0.20 -5.12
C GLY A 157 6.57 1.69 -4.83
N LEU A 158 5.44 2.41 -4.95
CA LEU A 158 5.38 3.87 -4.70
C LEU A 158 4.26 4.26 -3.72
N HIS A 159 3.44 3.31 -3.28
CA HIS A 159 2.32 3.60 -2.41
C HIS A 159 2.81 4.09 -1.04
N PRO A 160 2.24 5.18 -0.48
CA PRO A 160 2.72 5.82 0.75
C PRO A 160 2.86 4.89 1.97
N LYS A 161 2.12 3.77 1.98
CA LYS A 161 2.23 2.73 3.03
C LYS A 161 3.28 1.67 2.71
N VAL A 162 3.28 1.13 1.50
CA VAL A 162 4.14 -0.02 1.14
C VAL A 162 5.59 0.44 0.94
N PHE A 163 5.79 1.61 0.35
CA PHE A 163 7.10 2.13 0.01
C PHE A 163 8.02 2.33 1.23
N PRO A 164 7.62 3.01 2.32
CA PRO A 164 8.46 3.13 3.51
C PRO A 164 8.75 1.79 4.19
N ILE A 165 7.78 0.87 4.20
CA ILE A 165 7.94 -0.47 4.79
C ILE A 165 8.97 -1.28 4.02
N ALA A 166 8.89 -1.27 2.68
CA ALA A 166 9.82 -1.97 1.81
C ALA A 166 11.23 -1.36 1.88
N ILE A 167 11.36 -0.03 1.97
CA ILE A 167 12.64 0.65 2.23
C ILE A 167 13.22 0.23 3.58
N ALA A 168 12.41 0.22 4.64
CA ALA A 168 12.86 -0.21 5.97
C ALA A 168 13.35 -1.66 5.96
N ALA A 169 12.67 -2.55 5.22
CA ALA A 169 13.12 -3.93 5.03
C ALA A 169 14.47 -3.98 4.28
N GLY A 170 14.63 -3.20 3.22
CA GLY A 170 15.90 -3.08 2.48
C GLY A 170 17.05 -2.59 3.36
N HIS A 171 16.78 -1.60 4.21
CA HIS A 171 17.74 -1.11 5.18
C HIS A 171 18.12 -2.18 6.20
N GLN A 172 17.13 -2.92 6.73
CA GLN A 172 17.34 -4.01 7.69
C GLN A 172 18.13 -5.18 7.10
N LEU A 173 17.96 -5.48 5.81
CA LEU A 173 18.69 -6.54 5.11
C LEU A 173 20.21 -6.31 5.07
N LEU A 174 20.65 -5.06 4.91
CA LEU A 174 22.08 -4.75 4.90
C LEU A 174 22.73 -4.78 6.29
N GLN A 175 21.94 -4.68 7.36
CA GLN A 175 22.44 -4.80 8.73
C GLN A 175 22.77 -6.24 9.13
N ILE A 176 22.30 -7.24 8.37
CA ILE A 176 22.59 -8.65 8.64
C ILE A 176 24.00 -8.97 8.10
N SER A 177 24.99 -9.10 8.99
CA SER A 177 26.39 -9.34 8.60
C SER A 177 26.61 -10.68 7.92
N ASP A 178 25.89 -11.73 8.34
CA ASP A 178 26.03 -13.06 7.77
C ASP A 178 25.28 -13.20 6.43
N ARG A 179 25.95 -13.76 5.41
CA ARG A 179 25.37 -13.90 4.07
C ARG A 179 24.22 -14.90 4.03
N SER A 180 24.27 -15.95 4.84
CA SER A 180 23.24 -16.99 4.87
C SER A 180 21.98 -16.52 5.60
N GLU A 181 22.13 -15.78 6.71
CA GLU A 181 21.00 -15.13 7.38
C GLU A 181 20.36 -14.05 6.51
N ARG A 182 21.18 -13.31 5.73
CA ARG A 182 20.69 -12.28 4.82
C ARG A 182 19.87 -12.87 3.67
N SER A 183 20.33 -13.95 3.05
CA SER A 183 19.59 -14.62 1.98
C SER A 183 18.27 -15.21 2.49
N LEU A 184 18.27 -15.78 3.70
CA LEU A 184 17.06 -16.26 4.36
C LEU A 184 16.10 -15.09 4.65
N GLY A 185 16.60 -13.95 5.14
CA GLY A 185 15.80 -12.76 5.37
C GLY A 185 15.13 -12.22 4.09
N ILE A 186 15.85 -12.21 2.97
CA ILE A 186 15.30 -11.87 1.65
C ILE A 186 14.18 -12.84 1.27
N LEU A 187 14.44 -14.14 1.42
CA LEU A 187 13.49 -15.19 1.05
C LEU A 187 12.19 -15.07 1.87
N VAL A 188 12.30 -14.93 3.19
CA VAL A 188 11.15 -14.80 4.10
C VAL A 188 10.36 -13.53 3.79
N PHE A 189 11.05 -12.40 3.62
CA PHE A 189 10.38 -11.13 3.29
C PHE A 189 9.65 -11.24 1.95
N ALA A 190 10.32 -11.74 0.91
CA ALA A 190 9.73 -11.88 -0.43
C ALA A 190 8.55 -12.86 -0.43
N ALA A 191 8.68 -14.01 0.23
CA ALA A 191 7.64 -15.02 0.29
C ALA A 191 6.34 -14.51 0.90
N ILE A 192 6.42 -13.62 1.90
CA ILE A 192 5.25 -13.05 2.58
C ILE A 192 4.74 -11.81 1.84
N ALA A 193 5.61 -10.87 1.48
CA ALA A 193 5.22 -9.56 0.93
C ALA A 193 4.60 -9.65 -0.47
N VAL A 194 4.92 -10.69 -1.24
CA VAL A 194 4.44 -10.88 -2.62
C VAL A 194 3.04 -11.53 -2.67
N VAL A 195 2.58 -12.17 -1.59
CA VAL A 195 1.29 -12.89 -1.57
C VAL A 195 0.10 -12.03 -2.03
N PRO A 196 -0.10 -10.78 -1.55
CA PRO A 196 -1.22 -9.95 -2.01
C PRO A 196 -1.16 -9.62 -3.50
N ALA A 197 0.05 -9.56 -4.07
CA ALA A 197 0.25 -9.29 -5.49
C ALA A 197 -0.07 -10.51 -6.36
N LEU A 198 0.23 -11.73 -5.86
CA LEU A 198 -0.04 -12.97 -6.56
C LEU A 198 -1.48 -13.45 -6.39
N ALA A 199 -2.12 -13.15 -5.26
CA ALA A 199 -3.46 -13.65 -4.94
C ALA A 199 -4.50 -13.40 -6.06
N PRO A 200 -4.61 -12.20 -6.67
CA PRO A 200 -5.53 -11.97 -7.77
C PRO A 200 -5.22 -12.83 -9.01
N ALA A 201 -3.93 -13.02 -9.32
CA ALA A 201 -3.51 -13.85 -10.45
C ALA A 201 -3.84 -15.33 -10.21
N VAL A 202 -3.57 -15.84 -9.02
CA VAL A 202 -3.90 -17.21 -8.60
C VAL A 202 -5.41 -17.44 -8.65
N ILE A 203 -6.20 -16.53 -8.06
CA ILE A 203 -7.67 -16.61 -8.08
C ILE A 203 -8.19 -16.69 -9.51
N GLU A 204 -7.67 -15.87 -10.43
CA GLU A 204 -8.13 -15.83 -11.82
C GLU A 204 -7.65 -17.04 -12.66
N MET A 205 -6.53 -17.67 -12.28
CA MET A 205 -6.08 -18.92 -12.90
C MET A 205 -7.01 -20.09 -12.52
N PHE A 206 -7.32 -20.23 -11.23
CA PHE A 206 -8.11 -21.35 -10.71
C PHE A 206 -9.63 -21.14 -10.81
N SER A 207 -10.11 -19.91 -10.82
CA SER A 207 -11.54 -19.58 -10.85
C SER A 207 -11.80 -18.31 -11.66
N PRO A 208 -11.86 -18.43 -13.00
CA PRO A 208 -12.11 -17.29 -13.89
C PRO A 208 -13.37 -16.51 -13.49
N GLY A 209 -13.26 -15.19 -13.41
CA GLY A 209 -14.36 -14.30 -12.99
C GLY A 209 -14.64 -14.27 -11.48
N ALA A 210 -13.91 -15.03 -10.65
CA ALA A 210 -14.03 -14.93 -9.19
C ALA A 210 -13.48 -13.59 -8.66
N SER A 211 -12.44 -13.03 -9.29
CA SER A 211 -11.85 -11.75 -8.89
C SER A 211 -12.88 -10.61 -8.90
N GLY A 212 -13.73 -10.59 -9.93
CA GLY A 212 -14.85 -9.62 -10.04
C GLY A 212 -15.90 -9.80 -8.95
N ARG A 213 -16.30 -11.05 -8.67
CA ARG A 213 -17.28 -11.33 -7.59
C ARG A 213 -16.74 -10.96 -6.21
N ILE A 214 -15.46 -11.22 -5.94
CA ILE A 214 -14.81 -10.86 -4.68
C ILE A 214 -14.71 -9.34 -4.55
N LYS A 215 -14.31 -8.65 -5.62
CA LYS A 215 -14.30 -7.19 -5.69
C LYS A 215 -15.68 -6.59 -5.39
N ASP A 216 -16.73 -7.10 -6.03
CA ASP A 216 -18.09 -6.57 -5.84
C ASP A 216 -18.63 -6.85 -4.42
N GLY A 217 -18.28 -8.00 -3.84
CA GLY A 217 -18.54 -8.31 -2.43
C GLY A 217 -17.81 -7.35 -1.49
N TYR A 218 -16.53 -7.08 -1.74
CA TYR A 218 -15.74 -6.12 -0.98
C TYR A 218 -16.32 -4.70 -1.08
N GLU A 219 -16.70 -4.24 -2.28
CA GLU A 219 -17.34 -2.95 -2.49
C GLU A 219 -18.67 -2.86 -1.72
N ARG A 220 -19.48 -3.92 -1.71
CA ARG A 220 -20.73 -3.96 -0.93
C ARG A 220 -20.46 -3.80 0.56
N ILE A 221 -19.47 -4.52 1.10
CA ILE A 221 -19.09 -4.41 2.51
C ILE A 221 -18.56 -3.00 2.82
N MET A 222 -17.70 -2.45 1.97
CA MET A 222 -17.13 -1.12 2.18
C MET A 222 -18.16 0.01 2.04
N LYS A 223 -19.17 -0.14 1.18
CA LYS A 223 -20.29 0.81 1.10
C LYS A 223 -21.11 0.84 2.38
N VAL A 224 -21.37 -0.32 2.98
CA VAL A 224 -22.20 -0.43 4.21
C VAL A 224 -21.40 -0.13 5.47
N HIS A 225 -20.21 -0.72 5.60
CA HIS A 225 -19.44 -0.72 6.84
C HIS A 225 -18.15 0.10 6.76
N GLY A 226 -17.72 0.55 5.58
CA GLY A 226 -16.41 1.18 5.39
C GLY A 226 -16.19 2.41 6.27
N ARG A 227 -17.24 3.18 6.58
CA ARG A 227 -17.15 4.34 7.48
C ARG A 227 -16.81 3.94 8.91
N TRP A 228 -17.44 2.88 9.43
CA TRP A 228 -17.14 2.33 10.75
C TRP A 228 -15.78 1.62 10.78
N ILE A 229 -15.46 0.84 9.74
CA ILE A 229 -14.18 0.16 9.61
C ILE A 229 -13.02 1.16 9.64
N ILE A 230 -13.08 2.23 8.85
CA ILE A 230 -12.02 3.24 8.82
C ILE A 230 -11.95 4.02 10.14
N ALA A 231 -13.09 4.34 10.75
CA ALA A 231 -13.11 5.02 12.03
C ALA A 231 -12.44 4.18 13.13
N VAL A 232 -12.81 2.90 13.25
CA VAL A 232 -12.20 1.96 14.20
C VAL A 232 -10.70 1.81 13.94
N LEU A 233 -10.31 1.69 12.67
CA LEU A 233 -8.90 1.52 12.30
C LEU A 233 -8.06 2.77 12.64
N LEU A 234 -8.60 3.97 12.45
CA LEU A 234 -7.94 5.22 12.83
C LEU A 234 -7.81 5.35 14.36
N VAL A 235 -8.86 5.00 15.11
CA VAL A 235 -8.81 5.01 16.58
C VAL A 235 -7.82 3.98 17.11
N ALA A 236 -7.82 2.77 16.56
CA ALA A 236 -6.85 1.73 16.93
C ALA A 236 -5.41 2.14 16.60
N ALA A 237 -5.18 2.73 15.43
CA ALA A 237 -3.88 3.26 15.04
C ALA A 237 -3.43 4.40 15.98
N ALA A 238 -4.33 5.32 16.33
CA ALA A 238 -4.05 6.38 17.27
C ALA A 238 -3.67 5.84 18.66
N ALA A 239 -4.41 4.84 19.17
CA ALA A 239 -4.11 4.18 20.43
C ALA A 239 -2.74 3.48 20.40
N PHE A 240 -2.44 2.77 19.31
CA PHE A 240 -1.16 2.08 19.13
C PHE A 240 0.03 3.04 19.06
N VAL A 241 -0.09 4.13 18.28
CA VAL A 241 0.97 5.15 18.16
C VAL A 241 1.13 5.91 19.47
N GLY A 242 0.03 6.25 20.15
CA GLY A 242 0.04 6.91 21.45
C GLY A 242 0.69 6.04 22.54
N HIS A 243 0.36 4.75 22.59
CA HIS A 243 0.97 3.81 23.53
C HIS A 243 2.47 3.66 23.28
N ASN A 244 2.88 3.46 22.02
CA ASN A 244 4.30 3.41 21.66
C ASN A 244 5.05 4.72 21.99
N ALA A 245 4.39 5.87 21.87
CA ALA A 245 5.00 7.14 22.26
C ALA A 245 5.24 7.21 23.78
N LEU A 246 4.28 6.75 24.58
CA LEU A 246 4.39 6.71 26.05
C LEU A 246 5.47 5.72 26.53
N GLU A 247 5.58 4.55 25.89
CA GLU A 247 6.62 3.58 26.22
C GLU A 247 8.04 4.11 25.96
N HIS A 248 8.20 4.95 24.94
CA HIS A 248 9.48 5.55 24.54
C HIS A 248 9.60 7.01 25.00
N MET A 249 8.95 7.35 26.11
CA MET A 249 9.11 8.66 26.72
C MET A 249 10.59 8.84 27.14
N PRO A 250 11.25 9.95 26.75
CA PRO A 250 12.62 10.20 27.18
C PRO A 250 12.64 10.29 28.71
N ARG A 251 13.30 9.32 29.35
CA ARG A 251 13.55 9.33 30.80
C ARG A 251 14.75 10.24 31.03
N SER A 252 14.52 11.33 31.77
CA SER A 252 15.55 12.24 32.27
C SER A 252 16.54 11.53 33.16
#